data_AF-A0A7T1IB58-F1
#
_entry.id   AF-A0A7T1IB58-F1
#
_cell.length_a   1.000
_cell.length_b   1.000
_cell.length_c   1.000
_cell.angle_alpha   90.00
_cell.angle_beta   90.00
_cell.angle_gamma   90.00
#
_symmetry.space_group_name_H-M   'P 1'
#
loop_
_entity.id
_entity.type
_entity.pdbx_description
1 polymer ?
#
loop_
_entity_poly.entity_id
_entity_poly.type
_entity_poly.pdbx_seq_one_letter_code
_entity_poly.pdbx_strand_id
1 'polypeptide(L)'
;MKRLPLSIAGLALVSVLTACGDPSTTNSSDTGASAPSSLATSSHKADIPDYVLSPYTADQYPKLFAAFGSRIDDVERLRRAAAEKAAASPTCDRVEVVELSQVRSSLSDLNYFVDCANSTRFRFSETELASAGPVASETQKAWGEAEARSACEELIRQSASIPTSVKVHSFLGTSVYKAPSTGNVVVTSDFDAKNAFATEIGYRAKCYFEPGVATGKVEISQRLR
;
A
#
# COMPACT_ATOMS: atom_id res chain seq x y z
N MET A 1 -34.07 16.53 19.17
CA MET A 1 -34.14 17.86 19.83
C MET A 1 -32.89 18.65 19.47
N LYS A 2 -33.02 19.91 19.01
CA LYS A 2 -31.86 20.79 18.73
C LYS A 2 -31.48 21.57 20.00
N ARG A 3 -30.18 21.81 20.22
CA ARG A 3 -29.66 22.93 21.03
C ARG A 3 -28.48 23.57 20.28
N LEU A 4 -28.46 24.90 20.26
CA LEU A 4 -27.48 25.76 19.56
C LEU A 4 -26.18 25.92 20.39
N PRO A 5 -25.08 26.43 19.80
CA PRO A 5 -23.78 26.52 20.46
C PRO A 5 -23.64 27.80 21.29
N LEU A 6 -22.63 27.82 22.16
CA LEU A 6 -22.22 29.00 22.93
C LEU A 6 -20.93 29.58 22.33
N SER A 7 -21.03 30.78 21.75
CA SER A 7 -19.85 31.58 21.36
C SER A 7 -19.30 32.33 22.57
N ILE A 8 -17.97 32.44 22.66
CA ILE A 8 -17.30 33.46 23.48
C ILE A 8 -16.25 34.16 22.60
N ALA A 9 -16.24 35.48 22.63
CA ALA A 9 -15.32 36.36 21.92
C ALA A 9 -14.50 37.20 22.91
N GLY A 10 -13.36 37.76 22.46
CA GLY A 10 -12.41 38.54 23.27
C GLY A 10 -10.98 38.04 23.06
N LEU A 11 -10.15 38.56 22.15
CA LEU A 11 -9.79 39.94 21.77
C LEU A 11 -8.81 40.63 22.74
N ALA A 12 -7.52 40.65 22.37
CA ALA A 12 -6.55 41.68 22.78
C ALA A 12 -5.33 41.68 21.83
N LEU A 13 -5.07 42.83 21.17
CA LEU A 13 -3.78 43.12 20.54
C LEU A 13 -2.76 43.51 21.62
N VAL A 14 -1.50 43.11 21.46
CA VAL A 14 -0.35 43.91 21.91
C VAL A 14 0.73 43.87 20.83
N SER A 15 0.89 44.97 20.12
CA SER A 15 2.01 45.24 19.23
C SER A 15 3.00 46.18 19.94
N VAL A 16 4.26 45.76 20.06
CA VAL A 16 5.35 46.62 20.55
C VAL A 16 6.33 46.85 19.41
N LEU A 17 6.37 48.08 18.93
CA LEU A 17 7.41 48.62 18.06
C LEU A 17 8.38 49.43 18.92
N THR A 18 9.68 49.12 18.84
CA THR A 18 10.75 50.01 19.31
C THR A 18 11.85 49.99 18.25
N ALA A 19 12.34 51.17 17.86
CA ALA A 19 13.34 51.39 16.81
C ALA A 19 14.44 52.37 17.28
N CYS A 20 15.37 52.72 16.37
CA CYS A 20 16.68 53.40 16.57
C CYS A 20 17.79 52.41 17.04
N GLY A 21 19.00 52.30 16.47
CA GLY A 21 19.72 53.08 15.42
C GLY A 21 20.82 53.97 16.03
N ASP A 22 22.07 54.08 15.55
CA ASP A 22 22.85 53.53 14.40
C ASP A 22 24.38 53.63 14.80
N PRO A 23 25.46 53.65 13.96
CA PRO A 23 25.67 53.38 12.53
C PRO A 23 26.94 52.53 12.15
N SER A 24 27.03 52.15 10.86
CA SER A 24 28.24 52.02 10.01
C SER A 24 29.58 51.42 10.51
N THR A 25 29.90 50.21 10.03
CA THR A 25 31.21 49.92 9.39
C THR A 25 31.03 49.02 8.17
N THR A 26 31.63 49.41 7.05
CA THR A 26 31.59 48.73 5.74
C THR A 26 32.44 47.45 5.71
N ASN A 27 31.94 46.42 5.01
CA ASN A 27 32.73 45.67 4.04
C ASN A 27 31.80 44.98 3.02
N SER A 28 32.17 45.07 1.74
CA SER A 28 31.46 44.44 0.61
C SER A 28 32.12 43.10 0.23
N SER A 29 31.47 42.34 -0.66
CA SER A 29 31.88 41.04 -1.23
C SER A 29 31.95 39.86 -0.23
N ASP A 30 31.41 38.67 -0.51
CA ASP A 30 30.93 38.13 -1.79
C ASP A 30 29.66 37.26 -1.72
N THR A 31 29.02 37.20 -2.88
CA THR A 31 27.98 36.26 -3.37
C THR A 31 27.87 34.90 -2.67
N GLY A 32 26.64 34.52 -2.31
CA GLY A 32 26.34 33.16 -1.89
C GLY A 32 24.91 32.90 -1.38
N ALA A 33 23.91 33.70 -1.76
CA ALA A 33 22.54 33.48 -1.33
C ALA A 33 21.96 32.21 -1.96
N SER A 34 22.01 31.09 -1.25
CA SER A 34 21.32 29.86 -1.62
C SER A 34 19.82 30.12 -1.67
N ALA A 35 19.30 30.32 -2.88
CA ALA A 35 17.87 30.33 -3.11
C ALA A 35 17.27 29.01 -2.59
N PRO A 36 16.09 29.02 -1.94
CA PRO A 36 15.40 27.78 -1.67
C PRO A 36 15.14 27.09 -3.01
N SER A 37 15.67 25.88 -3.19
CA SER A 37 15.42 25.09 -4.40
C SER A 37 13.93 25.02 -4.62
N SER A 38 13.46 25.68 -5.68
CA SER A 38 12.09 25.54 -6.12
C SER A 38 11.86 24.05 -6.34
N LEU A 39 10.84 23.50 -5.67
CA LEU A 39 10.23 22.24 -6.07
C LEU A 39 9.57 22.50 -7.42
N ALA A 40 10.39 22.52 -8.47
CA ALA A 40 9.92 22.48 -9.83
C ALA A 40 9.08 21.22 -9.94
N THR A 41 7.78 21.40 -10.17
CA THR A 41 6.84 20.32 -10.47
C THR A 41 7.18 19.76 -11.85
N SER A 42 8.31 19.05 -11.91
CA SER A 42 8.61 18.11 -12.98
C SER A 42 7.41 17.19 -13.08
N SER A 43 6.77 17.18 -14.25
CA SER A 43 5.74 16.19 -14.58
C SER A 43 6.44 14.85 -14.72
N HIS A 44 6.75 14.22 -13.57
CA HIS A 44 7.42 12.93 -13.52
C HIS A 44 6.64 11.93 -14.36
N LYS A 45 7.33 11.36 -15.34
CA LYS A 45 6.80 10.31 -16.19
C LYS A 45 7.93 9.35 -16.49
N ALA A 46 7.86 8.17 -15.87
CA ALA A 46 8.77 7.08 -16.12
C ALA A 46 8.76 6.67 -17.61
N ASP A 47 9.89 6.12 -18.06
CA ASP A 47 9.98 5.45 -19.37
C ASP A 47 9.03 4.24 -19.44
N ILE A 48 8.43 4.02 -20.61
CA ILE A 48 7.61 2.84 -20.92
C ILE A 48 8.10 2.30 -22.28
N PRO A 49 9.03 1.33 -22.28
CA PRO A 49 9.57 0.75 -23.50
C PRO A 49 8.49 0.07 -24.37
N ASP A 50 8.63 0.13 -25.69
CA ASP A 50 7.65 -0.48 -26.62
C ASP A 50 7.39 -1.98 -26.38
N TYR A 51 8.41 -2.72 -25.92
CA TYR A 51 8.24 -4.15 -25.62
C TYR A 51 7.25 -4.41 -24.47
N VAL A 52 7.14 -3.48 -23.51
CA VAL A 52 6.21 -3.56 -22.37
C VAL A 52 4.76 -3.52 -22.87
N LEU A 53 4.51 -2.80 -23.97
CA LEU A 53 3.18 -2.61 -24.56
C LEU A 53 3.01 -3.37 -25.89
N SER A 54 3.85 -4.38 -26.14
CA SER A 54 3.63 -5.34 -27.23
C SER A 54 2.31 -6.08 -26.99
N PRO A 55 1.37 -6.11 -27.96
CA PRO A 55 0.05 -6.72 -27.75
C PRO A 55 0.14 -8.23 -27.47
N TYR A 56 -0.76 -8.73 -26.63
CA TYR A 56 -0.96 -10.16 -26.46
C TYR A 56 -1.44 -10.80 -27.77
N THR A 57 -0.92 -11.99 -28.05
CA THR A 57 -1.38 -12.84 -29.16
C THR A 57 -1.96 -14.14 -28.62
N ALA A 58 -2.92 -14.73 -29.35
CA ALA A 58 -3.56 -15.98 -28.93
C ALA A 58 -2.55 -17.15 -28.82
N ASP A 59 -1.53 -17.15 -29.67
CA ASP A 59 -0.48 -18.19 -29.68
C ASP A 59 0.45 -18.08 -28.47
N GLN A 60 0.81 -16.87 -28.03
CA GLN A 60 1.67 -16.64 -26.86
C GLN A 60 0.88 -16.74 -25.54
N TYR A 61 -0.38 -16.32 -25.53
CA TYR A 61 -1.21 -16.23 -24.32
C TYR A 61 -2.55 -16.99 -24.45
N PRO A 62 -2.55 -18.29 -24.81
CA PRO A 62 -3.79 -19.04 -25.11
C PRO A 62 -4.76 -19.11 -23.92
N LYS A 63 -4.24 -19.14 -22.69
CA LYS A 63 -5.05 -19.10 -21.46
C LYS A 63 -5.75 -17.75 -21.25
N LEU A 64 -5.08 -16.65 -21.58
CA LEU A 64 -5.65 -15.30 -21.49
C LEU A 64 -6.76 -15.14 -22.52
N PHE A 65 -6.54 -15.55 -23.78
CA PHE A 65 -7.56 -15.50 -24.81
C PHE A 65 -8.74 -16.44 -24.52
N ALA A 66 -8.51 -17.61 -23.95
CA ALA A 66 -9.59 -18.51 -23.52
C ALA A 66 -10.47 -17.92 -22.39
N ALA A 67 -9.89 -17.16 -21.46
CA ALA A 67 -10.61 -16.61 -20.31
C ALA A 67 -11.17 -15.18 -20.54
N PHE A 68 -10.49 -14.36 -21.35
CA PHE A 68 -10.75 -12.93 -21.51
C PHE A 68 -10.84 -12.46 -22.98
N GLY A 69 -10.79 -13.38 -23.96
CA GLY A 69 -10.74 -13.03 -25.39
C GLY A 69 -11.94 -12.19 -25.89
N SER A 70 -13.11 -12.33 -25.26
CA SER A 70 -14.29 -11.49 -25.54
C SER A 70 -14.15 -10.02 -25.10
N ARG A 71 -13.11 -9.70 -24.31
CA ARG A 71 -12.74 -8.35 -23.86
C ARG A 71 -11.28 -8.00 -24.20
N ILE A 72 -10.65 -8.66 -25.20
CA ILE A 72 -9.22 -8.47 -25.45
C ILE A 72 -8.83 -7.00 -25.75
N ASP A 73 -9.69 -6.26 -26.44
CA ASP A 73 -9.48 -4.82 -26.73
C ASP A 73 -9.49 -3.97 -25.45
N ASP A 74 -10.40 -4.29 -24.51
CA ASP A 74 -10.42 -3.67 -23.17
C ASP A 74 -9.19 -4.08 -22.36
N VAL A 75 -8.75 -5.33 -22.46
CA VAL A 75 -7.55 -5.82 -21.79
C VAL A 75 -6.34 -4.99 -22.22
N GLU A 76 -6.09 -4.84 -23.52
CA GLU A 76 -4.98 -4.03 -24.03
C GLU A 76 -5.10 -2.54 -23.68
N ARG A 77 -6.30 -1.96 -23.83
CA ARG A 77 -6.57 -0.55 -23.50
C ARG A 77 -6.28 -0.24 -22.03
N LEU A 78 -6.75 -1.08 -21.12
CA LEU A 78 -6.57 -0.91 -19.68
C LEU A 78 -5.14 -1.28 -19.23
N ARG A 79 -4.49 -2.26 -19.89
CA ARG A 79 -3.08 -2.59 -19.68
C ARG A 79 -2.16 -1.41 -20.00
N ARG A 80 -2.41 -0.70 -21.11
CA ARG A 80 -1.74 0.57 -21.43
C ARG A 80 -2.01 1.63 -20.36
N ALA A 81 -3.27 1.84 -19.97
CA ALA A 81 -3.63 2.81 -18.95
C ALA A 81 -2.96 2.52 -17.58
N ALA A 82 -2.80 1.24 -17.21
CA ALA A 82 -2.07 0.83 -16.01
C ALA A 82 -0.59 1.24 -16.06
N ALA A 83 0.09 0.98 -17.18
CA ALA A 83 1.49 1.38 -17.37
C ALA A 83 1.66 2.90 -17.31
N GLU A 84 0.80 3.65 -18.00
CA GLU A 84 0.81 5.12 -18.01
C GLU A 84 0.56 5.70 -16.61
N LYS A 85 -0.37 5.10 -15.84
CA LYS A 85 -0.72 5.55 -14.49
C LYS A 85 0.38 5.24 -13.46
N ALA A 86 1.04 4.09 -13.58
CA ALA A 86 2.22 3.78 -12.78
C ALA A 86 3.41 4.69 -13.14
N ALA A 87 3.64 4.94 -14.43
CA ALA A 87 4.71 5.81 -14.90
C ALA A 87 4.56 7.27 -14.42
N ALA A 88 3.33 7.75 -14.24
CA ALA A 88 3.04 9.06 -13.66
C ALA A 88 3.32 9.14 -12.15
N SER A 89 3.58 8.01 -11.46
CA SER A 89 3.93 8.02 -10.04
C SER A 89 5.42 8.33 -9.84
N PRO A 90 5.80 9.26 -8.93
CA PRO A 90 7.20 9.54 -8.61
C PRO A 90 7.93 8.36 -7.94
N THR A 91 7.20 7.30 -7.55
CA THR A 91 7.80 6.05 -7.04
C THR A 91 8.15 5.04 -8.13
N CYS A 92 7.79 5.27 -9.39
CA CYS A 92 8.21 4.45 -10.53
C CYS A 92 9.34 5.16 -11.30
N ASP A 93 10.49 4.52 -11.50
CA ASP A 93 11.61 5.07 -12.25
C ASP A 93 11.54 4.74 -13.75
N ARG A 94 11.20 3.49 -14.08
CA ARG A 94 10.97 2.98 -15.45
C ARG A 94 10.05 1.78 -15.37
N VAL A 95 9.02 1.71 -16.22
CA VAL A 95 8.14 0.54 -16.28
C VAL A 95 8.86 -0.59 -17.01
N GLU A 96 8.84 -1.80 -16.44
CA GLU A 96 9.46 -2.99 -17.04
C GLU A 96 8.47 -4.10 -17.36
N VAL A 97 7.36 -4.19 -16.63
CA VAL A 97 6.31 -5.21 -16.82
C VAL A 97 4.94 -4.57 -16.61
N VAL A 98 3.98 -4.88 -17.48
CA VAL A 98 2.56 -4.56 -17.26
C VAL A 98 1.66 -5.67 -17.78
N GLU A 99 0.92 -6.30 -16.87
CA GLU A 99 0.28 -7.59 -17.15
C GLU A 99 -1.12 -7.69 -16.53
N LEU A 100 -2.02 -8.38 -17.23
CA LEU A 100 -3.31 -8.80 -16.68
C LEU A 100 -3.09 -9.90 -15.64
N SER A 101 -3.54 -9.66 -14.41
CA SER A 101 -3.55 -10.66 -13.35
C SER A 101 -4.70 -11.64 -13.56
N GLN A 102 -4.50 -12.66 -14.40
CA GLN A 102 -5.49 -13.70 -14.72
C GLN A 102 -6.10 -14.38 -13.48
N VAL A 103 -5.40 -14.40 -12.34
CA VAL A 103 -5.86 -15.00 -11.08
C VAL A 103 -6.76 -14.06 -10.25
N ARG A 104 -6.61 -12.73 -10.41
CA ARG A 104 -7.44 -11.72 -9.73
C ARG A 104 -8.55 -11.14 -10.62
N SER A 105 -8.44 -11.33 -11.93
CA SER A 105 -9.36 -10.76 -12.91
C SER A 105 -10.58 -11.64 -13.15
N SER A 106 -11.69 -10.99 -13.46
CA SER A 106 -12.90 -11.61 -14.02
C SER A 106 -13.34 -10.82 -15.26
N LEU A 107 -14.26 -11.35 -16.06
CA LEU A 107 -14.80 -10.60 -17.21
C LEU A 107 -15.46 -9.26 -16.79
N SER A 108 -15.95 -9.18 -15.56
CA SER A 108 -16.58 -7.99 -14.95
C SER A 108 -15.64 -7.06 -14.16
N ASP A 109 -14.40 -7.48 -13.87
CA ASP A 109 -13.40 -6.65 -13.19
C ASP A 109 -11.99 -7.11 -13.59
N LEU A 110 -11.36 -6.35 -14.47
CA LEU A 110 -10.01 -6.61 -14.95
C LEU A 110 -8.97 -6.02 -14.01
N ASN A 111 -8.04 -6.85 -13.52
CA ASN A 111 -7.02 -6.49 -12.53
C ASN A 111 -5.62 -6.58 -13.14
N TYR A 112 -4.85 -5.50 -13.04
CA TYR A 112 -3.49 -5.38 -13.58
C TYR A 112 -2.45 -5.30 -12.48
N PHE A 113 -1.21 -5.66 -12.82
CA PHE A 113 -0.04 -5.25 -12.06
C PHE A 113 0.99 -4.59 -12.97
N VAL A 114 1.74 -3.65 -12.40
CA VAL A 114 2.88 -3.00 -13.06
C VAL A 114 4.10 -3.15 -12.16
N ASP A 115 5.23 -3.57 -12.74
CA ASP A 115 6.53 -3.55 -12.07
C ASP A 115 7.44 -2.49 -12.70
N CYS A 116 8.10 -1.73 -11.84
CA CYS A 116 9.12 -0.76 -12.21
C CYS A 116 10.53 -1.30 -11.91
N ALA A 117 11.55 -0.78 -12.59
CA ALA A 117 12.94 -1.23 -12.48
C ALA A 117 13.48 -1.14 -11.05
N ASN A 118 13.06 -0.13 -10.28
CA ASN A 118 13.35 -0.01 -8.84
C ASN A 118 12.60 -1.02 -7.93
N SER A 119 12.02 -2.09 -8.50
CA SER A 119 11.22 -3.11 -7.82
C SER A 119 9.92 -2.60 -7.17
N THR A 120 9.47 -1.39 -7.48
CA THR A 120 8.14 -0.91 -7.07
C THR A 120 7.05 -1.60 -7.88
N ARG A 121 6.13 -2.27 -7.20
CA ARG A 121 4.90 -2.81 -7.80
C ARG A 121 3.71 -1.88 -7.57
N PHE A 122 2.84 -1.78 -8.57
CA PHE A 122 1.48 -1.26 -8.45
C PHE A 122 0.47 -2.36 -8.81
N ARG A 123 -0.74 -2.26 -8.24
CA ARG A 123 -1.94 -2.96 -8.74
C ARG A 123 -3.06 -1.98 -9.00
N PHE A 124 -3.85 -2.30 -10.02
CA PHE A 124 -5.04 -1.55 -10.40
C PHE A 124 -6.18 -2.49 -10.79
N SER A 125 -7.35 -2.31 -10.18
CA SER A 125 -8.64 -2.76 -10.73
C SER A 125 -9.11 -1.86 -11.88
N GLU A 126 -10.11 -2.31 -12.64
CA GLU A 126 -10.72 -1.52 -13.73
C GLU A 126 -11.32 -0.19 -13.18
N THR A 127 -11.83 -0.23 -11.95
CA THR A 127 -12.33 0.96 -11.24
C THR A 127 -11.20 1.89 -10.79
N GLU A 128 -10.08 1.37 -10.28
CA GLU A 128 -8.90 2.17 -9.95
C GLU A 128 -8.26 2.81 -11.18
N LEU A 129 -8.38 2.22 -12.38
CA LEU A 129 -7.90 2.84 -13.61
C LEU A 129 -8.79 4.02 -14.04
N ALA A 130 -10.11 3.88 -13.93
CA ALA A 130 -11.08 4.90 -14.29
C ALA A 130 -11.09 6.15 -13.37
N SER A 131 -10.54 6.06 -12.15
CA SER A 131 -10.49 7.19 -11.21
C SER A 131 -9.41 8.22 -11.56
N ALA A 132 -9.65 9.51 -11.27
CA ALA A 132 -8.61 10.53 -11.31
C ALA A 132 -7.89 10.61 -9.95
N GLY A 133 -6.57 10.81 -9.96
CA GLY A 133 -5.78 11.06 -8.75
C GLY A 133 -4.41 10.36 -8.74
N PRO A 134 -3.55 10.67 -7.75
CA PRO A 134 -2.29 9.97 -7.53
C PRO A 134 -2.53 8.52 -7.13
N VAL A 135 -1.58 7.65 -7.44
CA VAL A 135 -1.63 6.23 -7.11
C VAL A 135 -0.54 5.82 -6.13
N ALA A 136 -0.90 5.00 -5.16
CA ALA A 136 0.04 4.40 -4.22
C ALA A 136 0.59 3.07 -4.77
N SER A 137 1.87 2.80 -4.56
CA SER A 137 2.46 1.48 -4.77
C SER A 137 1.92 0.45 -3.78
N GLU A 138 2.10 -0.83 -4.07
CA GLU A 138 1.75 -1.92 -3.14
C GLU A 138 2.50 -1.80 -1.80
N THR A 139 3.71 -1.25 -1.81
CA THR A 139 4.50 -0.97 -0.60
C THR A 139 3.97 0.20 0.22
N GLN A 140 3.36 1.21 -0.43
CA GLN A 140 2.66 2.31 0.24
C GLN A 140 1.26 1.90 0.74
N LYS A 141 0.59 0.97 0.04
CA LYS A 141 -0.69 0.34 0.46
C LYS A 141 -0.50 -0.75 1.54
N ALA A 142 0.72 -1.07 1.94
CA ALA A 142 1.05 -2.20 2.82
C ALA A 142 0.71 -1.95 4.29
N TRP A 143 0.21 -2.99 4.98
CA TRP A 143 -0.08 -2.99 6.41
C TRP A 143 1.14 -2.63 7.28
N GLY A 144 0.92 -1.92 8.38
CA GLY A 144 1.95 -1.70 9.41
C GLY A 144 2.29 -3.01 10.12
N GLU A 145 3.54 -3.18 10.61
CA GLU A 145 3.89 -4.42 11.33
C GLU A 145 3.13 -4.57 12.65
N ALA A 146 3.02 -3.49 13.43
CA ALA A 146 2.27 -3.50 14.69
C ALA A 146 0.77 -3.74 14.43
N GLU A 147 0.22 -3.07 13.42
CA GLU A 147 -1.17 -3.23 12.96
C GLU A 147 -1.47 -4.68 12.54
N ALA A 148 -0.61 -5.27 11.71
CA ALA A 148 -0.74 -6.67 11.27
C ALA A 148 -0.63 -7.66 12.43
N ARG A 149 0.22 -7.41 13.44
CA ARG A 149 0.28 -8.24 14.67
C ARG A 149 -1.03 -8.17 15.45
N SER A 150 -1.56 -6.97 15.71
CA SER A 150 -2.82 -6.78 16.42
C SER A 150 -4.01 -7.40 15.67
N ALA A 151 -4.08 -7.22 14.36
CA ALA A 151 -5.10 -7.84 13.52
C ALA A 151 -4.96 -9.37 13.46
N CYS A 152 -3.73 -9.90 13.50
CA CYS A 152 -3.50 -11.35 13.54
C CYS A 152 -3.96 -11.96 14.87
N GLU A 153 -3.67 -11.31 16.01
CA GLU A 153 -4.18 -11.76 17.31
C GLU A 153 -5.72 -11.80 17.33
N GLU A 154 -6.38 -10.78 16.78
CA GLU A 154 -7.84 -10.76 16.69
C GLU A 154 -8.39 -11.88 15.79
N LEU A 155 -7.78 -12.12 14.62
CA LEU A 155 -8.14 -13.24 13.74
C LEU A 155 -7.97 -14.60 14.43
N ILE A 156 -6.92 -14.77 15.25
CA ILE A 156 -6.72 -15.99 16.05
C ILE A 156 -7.83 -16.13 17.10
N ARG A 157 -8.18 -15.05 17.82
CA ARG A 157 -9.26 -15.05 18.82
C ARG A 157 -10.61 -15.41 18.19
N GLN A 158 -10.94 -14.81 17.05
CA GLN A 158 -12.18 -15.10 16.31
C GLN A 158 -12.25 -16.53 15.77
N SER A 159 -11.10 -17.15 15.47
CA SER A 159 -11.02 -18.51 14.91
C SER A 159 -10.94 -19.62 15.97
N ALA A 160 -10.72 -19.28 17.24
CA ALA A 160 -10.57 -20.26 18.31
C ALA A 160 -11.93 -20.76 18.85
N SER A 161 -12.01 -22.05 19.18
CA SER A 161 -13.23 -22.66 19.77
C SER A 161 -13.65 -22.01 21.10
N ILE A 162 -12.69 -21.46 21.85
CA ILE A 162 -12.90 -20.72 23.09
C ILE A 162 -12.03 -19.44 23.04
N PRO A 163 -12.53 -18.32 22.50
CA PRO A 163 -11.72 -17.11 22.24
C PRO A 163 -11.01 -16.54 23.48
N THR A 164 -11.63 -16.65 24.65
CA THR A 164 -11.07 -16.19 25.94
C THR A 164 -9.91 -17.05 26.46
N SER A 165 -9.67 -18.22 25.86
CA SER A 165 -8.54 -19.10 26.22
C SER A 165 -7.26 -18.82 25.44
N VAL A 166 -7.31 -17.98 24.41
CA VAL A 166 -6.17 -17.69 23.52
C VAL A 166 -5.08 -16.89 24.24
N LYS A 167 -3.89 -17.50 24.29
CA LYS A 167 -2.64 -16.96 24.84
C LYS A 167 -1.61 -16.86 23.73
N VAL A 168 -1.51 -15.69 23.08
CA VAL A 168 -0.52 -15.44 22.01
C VAL A 168 0.89 -15.31 22.60
N HIS A 169 1.89 -15.93 21.97
CA HIS A 169 3.28 -15.88 22.41
C HIS A 169 4.01 -14.68 21.77
N SER A 170 3.56 -13.46 22.11
CA SER A 170 3.89 -12.21 21.39
C SER A 170 5.38 -11.80 21.41
N PHE A 171 6.21 -12.41 22.26
CA PHE A 171 7.66 -12.14 22.35
C PHE A 171 8.53 -13.30 21.85
N LEU A 172 8.19 -14.54 22.17
CA LEU A 172 8.89 -15.75 21.71
C LEU A 172 7.91 -16.65 20.95
N GLY A 173 7.98 -16.64 19.62
CA GLY A 173 7.08 -17.42 18.76
C GLY A 173 6.22 -16.59 17.82
N THR A 174 6.29 -15.26 17.91
CA THR A 174 5.71 -14.35 16.91
C THR A 174 6.80 -13.76 16.00
N SER A 175 6.60 -13.79 14.69
CA SER A 175 7.44 -13.13 13.70
C SER A 175 6.61 -12.45 12.62
N VAL A 176 7.17 -11.42 11.99
CA VAL A 176 6.55 -10.71 10.87
C VAL A 176 7.51 -10.73 9.69
N TYR A 177 6.99 -11.04 8.52
CA TYR A 177 7.67 -10.88 7.24
C TYR A 177 6.87 -9.91 6.37
N LYS A 178 7.54 -8.89 5.82
CA LYS A 178 6.97 -7.98 4.82
C LYS A 178 7.71 -8.17 3.50
N ALA A 179 6.97 -8.50 2.44
CA ALA A 179 7.54 -8.72 1.12
C ALA A 179 8.00 -7.38 0.49
N PRO A 180 9.29 -7.18 0.18
CA PRO A 180 9.84 -5.86 -0.16
C PRO A 180 9.19 -5.16 -1.36
N SER A 181 8.88 -5.90 -2.44
CA SER A 181 8.29 -5.34 -3.67
C SER A 181 6.75 -5.38 -3.68
N THR A 182 6.14 -6.39 -3.06
CA THR A 182 4.69 -6.64 -3.15
C THR A 182 3.90 -6.18 -1.94
N GLY A 183 4.54 -5.64 -0.90
CA GLY A 183 3.89 -5.10 0.30
C GLY A 183 3.16 -6.11 1.20
N ASN A 184 2.95 -7.36 0.75
CA ASN A 184 2.27 -8.40 1.51
C ASN A 184 2.94 -8.63 2.86
N VAL A 185 2.15 -8.71 3.93
CA VAL A 185 2.62 -9.00 5.28
C VAL A 185 2.13 -10.37 5.71
N VAL A 186 3.05 -11.18 6.24
CA VAL A 186 2.75 -12.47 6.87
C VAL A 186 3.18 -12.39 8.33
N VAL A 187 2.22 -12.57 9.24
CA VAL A 187 2.50 -12.73 10.67
C VAL A 187 2.42 -14.22 10.99
N THR A 188 3.52 -14.80 11.43
CA THR A 188 3.50 -16.15 12.02
C THR A 188 3.43 -15.99 13.53
N SER A 189 2.50 -16.68 14.20
CA SER A 189 2.37 -16.60 15.65
C SER A 189 2.07 -17.95 16.27
N ASP A 190 2.93 -18.38 17.18
CA ASP A 190 2.61 -19.45 18.11
C ASP A 190 1.67 -18.93 19.21
N PHE A 191 0.74 -19.78 19.64
CA PHE A 191 -0.19 -19.49 20.73
C PHE A 191 -0.67 -20.80 21.39
N ASP A 192 -1.13 -20.72 22.64
CA ASP A 192 -1.87 -21.81 23.26
C ASP A 192 -3.35 -21.44 23.36
N ALA A 193 -4.24 -22.41 23.17
CA ALA A 193 -5.69 -22.23 23.33
C ALA A 193 -6.36 -23.55 23.73
N LYS A 194 -7.59 -23.45 24.26
CA LYS A 194 -8.44 -24.61 24.52
C LYS A 194 -9.19 -25.04 23.28
N ASN A 195 -9.14 -26.33 22.99
CA ASN A 195 -9.97 -26.96 21.98
C ASN A 195 -11.43 -27.16 22.48
N ALA A 196 -12.29 -27.75 21.64
CA ALA A 196 -13.69 -28.03 21.97
C ALA A 196 -13.90 -28.93 23.21
N PHE A 197 -12.89 -29.67 23.66
CA PHE A 197 -12.91 -30.50 24.87
C PHE A 197 -12.30 -29.80 26.10
N ALA A 198 -12.10 -28.48 26.02
CA ALA A 198 -11.45 -27.63 27.03
C ALA A 198 -9.97 -27.98 27.34
N THR A 199 -9.34 -28.86 26.55
CA THR A 199 -7.91 -29.18 26.66
C THR A 199 -7.07 -28.08 26.04
N GLU A 200 -6.14 -27.53 26.80
CA GLU A 200 -5.17 -26.53 26.31
C GLU A 200 -4.06 -27.20 25.51
N ILE A 201 -3.90 -26.81 24.25
CA ILE A 201 -2.84 -27.29 23.35
C ILE A 201 -2.20 -26.12 22.59
N GLY A 202 -0.98 -26.34 22.10
CA GLY A 202 -0.22 -25.37 21.32
C GLY A 202 -0.54 -25.41 19.83
N TYR A 203 -0.62 -24.22 19.24
CA TYR A 203 -0.94 -23.97 17.85
C TYR A 203 0.05 -23.01 17.20
N ARG A 204 0.04 -22.97 15.87
CA ARG A 204 0.70 -21.97 15.03
C ARG A 204 -0.31 -21.38 14.07
N ALA A 205 -0.44 -20.06 14.11
CA ALA A 205 -1.16 -19.26 13.13
C ALA A 205 -0.20 -18.71 12.06
N LYS A 206 -0.70 -18.61 10.84
CA LYS A 206 -0.17 -17.72 9.80
C LYS A 206 -1.28 -16.77 9.38
N CYS A 207 -1.09 -15.49 9.61
CA CYS A 207 -1.99 -14.44 9.15
C CYS A 207 -1.41 -13.75 7.93
N TYR A 208 -2.21 -13.62 6.87
CA TYR A 208 -1.82 -13.04 5.59
C TYR A 208 -2.60 -11.75 5.35
N PHE A 209 -1.88 -10.68 5.01
CA PHE A 209 -2.42 -9.34 4.76
C PHE A 209 -1.96 -8.83 3.40
N GLU A 210 -2.91 -8.60 2.50
CA GLU A 210 -2.68 -8.00 1.17
C GLU A 210 -2.69 -6.46 1.26
N PRO A 211 -1.86 -5.74 0.51
CA PRO A 211 -1.91 -4.28 0.45
C PRO A 211 -3.28 -3.75 0.01
N GLY A 212 -3.75 -2.68 0.65
CA GLY A 212 -5.04 -2.05 0.33
C GLY A 212 -6.29 -2.88 0.66
N VAL A 213 -6.14 -4.11 1.17
CA VAL A 213 -7.25 -4.94 1.64
C VAL A 213 -7.41 -4.75 3.15
N ALA A 214 -8.59 -4.31 3.59
CA ALA A 214 -8.87 -3.94 4.98
C ALA A 214 -8.98 -5.11 5.97
N THR A 215 -8.90 -6.36 5.50
CA THR A 215 -8.97 -7.57 6.33
C THR A 215 -7.89 -8.57 5.95
N GLY A 216 -7.36 -9.28 6.95
CA GLY A 216 -6.45 -10.41 6.75
C GLY A 216 -7.17 -11.75 6.70
N LYS A 217 -6.43 -12.80 6.34
CA LYS A 217 -6.85 -14.21 6.43
C LYS A 217 -5.95 -14.93 7.42
N VAL A 218 -6.47 -15.92 8.15
CA VAL A 218 -5.66 -16.73 9.08
C VAL A 218 -5.76 -18.22 8.76
N GLU A 219 -4.62 -18.90 8.78
CA GLU A 219 -4.49 -20.35 8.76
C GLU A 219 -3.97 -20.81 10.12
N ILE A 220 -4.65 -21.77 10.77
CA ILE A 220 -4.25 -22.31 12.07
C ILE A 220 -3.94 -23.80 11.93
N SER A 221 -2.81 -24.21 12.50
CA SER A 221 -2.37 -25.61 12.58
C SER A 221 -1.92 -25.94 14.00
N GLN A 222 -2.07 -27.19 14.42
CA GLN A 222 -1.56 -27.64 15.71
C GLN A 222 -0.03 -27.71 15.67
N ARG A 223 0.64 -27.21 16.72
CA ARG A 223 2.09 -27.31 16.85
C ARG A 223 2.43 -28.72 17.34
N LEU A 224 2.98 -29.54 16.45
CA LEU A 224 3.59 -30.83 16.82
C LEU A 224 4.77 -30.54 17.77
N ARG A 225 4.94 -31.41 18.78
CA ARG A 225 6.06 -31.39 19.73
C ARG A 225 7.21 -32.24 19.19
#